data_AF-A0A1F4Q0D8-F1
#
_entry.id   AF-A0A1F4Q0D8-F1
#
_cell.length_a   1.000
_cell.length_b   1.000
_cell.length_c   1.000
_cell.angle_alpha   90.00
_cell.angle_beta   90.00
_cell.angle_gamma   90.00
#
_symmetry.space_group_name_H-M   'P 1'
#
loop_
_entity.id
_entity.type
_entity.pdbx_description
1 polymer ?
#
loop_
_entity_poly.entity_id
_entity_poly.type
_entity_poly.pdbx_seq_one_letter_code
_entity_poly.pdbx_strand_id
1 'polypeptide(L)'
;MKKTLLTTYCLLLTAFAAFAVNGVASDPSRSLYTARQLGMGGVSVNFSDDGSGVFANPAQLTDFEFPQITTASRKLLLDETQYLFAGWAVPTAYGTFGLGYAGLGVGGSIPTTLDPTTGRITQNPSLEAGSFSNSIFALSYSRKINVPVKLSVGGNLKFFNQAVSGSGGDRGTGLGLDLGINYKPLKWLETGVVLQNLIGGSIKWGTVEDKLGAGYKLGVRAAVSDQINAGLDLDLGSSSLFHLGVEYFPLKDISLRAGLNQEAAGAGLTFGVGMENGGFRYDYAFVQRAGLPGDNPHYFTLSYVGERKLTIAKKLKSKAVAIKFLSPRDRLITDSDTVEVVIETAATRDLSQKRTWTVTSISSTSDAFDITETEPLEKTYLNGQAIEKPGTFEAIEALKEGRNVFQVVGFTKPEEKIPSVAGTVETRVLRITPFADTPLSHWASEPISLTVVLGLVSGYPNNTFKPEKGITRAELVTLLVKSLGLQSEILDAYSASEAFKDVKQKNWAAKYIAYGSSIKYVTGYADGDFKPNKVLNRAEGVAILARYAGLEDLSAGSPFPDLKTDFWANKYIEPAKKAGLLNYLAGKEFKPSEPFSRAEACEVLYRVPDIQKKVDEFWNTGVISAAR
;
A
#
# COMPACT_ATOMS: atom_id res chain seq x y z
N MET A 1 -20.95 10.46 5.33
CA MET A 1 -19.89 10.35 4.30
C MET A 1 -20.41 10.28 2.86
N LYS A 2 -21.39 9.42 2.50
CA LYS A 2 -21.89 9.35 1.11
C LYS A 2 -22.60 10.63 0.60
N LYS A 3 -23.34 11.35 1.45
CA LYS A 3 -24.00 12.61 1.07
C LYS A 3 -23.03 13.79 0.93
N THR A 4 -21.97 13.81 1.74
CA THR A 4 -20.97 14.90 1.74
C THR A 4 -20.12 14.91 0.47
N LEU A 5 -19.82 13.74 -0.11
CA LEU A 5 -19.06 13.61 -1.37
C LEU A 5 -19.82 14.16 -2.59
N LEU A 6 -21.13 13.97 -2.64
CA LEU A 6 -21.97 14.42 -3.76
C LEU A 6 -22.15 15.95 -3.74
N THR A 7 -22.25 16.54 -2.54
CA THR A 7 -22.38 18.00 -2.37
C THR A 7 -21.07 18.73 -2.73
N THR A 8 -19.90 18.17 -2.45
CA THR A 8 -18.61 18.72 -2.89
C THR A 8 -18.43 18.64 -4.41
N TYR A 9 -18.96 17.60 -5.06
CA TYR A 9 -18.92 17.44 -6.53
C TYR A 9 -19.81 18.48 -7.23
N CYS A 10 -21.02 18.75 -6.71
CA CYS A 10 -21.91 19.77 -7.27
C CYS A 10 -21.42 21.21 -7.02
N LEU A 11 -20.76 21.48 -5.89
CA LEU A 11 -20.19 22.81 -5.59
C LEU A 11 -18.94 23.14 -6.41
N LEU A 12 -18.15 22.13 -6.81
CA LEU A 12 -17.05 22.32 -7.76
C LEU A 12 -17.58 22.57 -9.17
N LEU A 13 -18.65 21.88 -9.60
CA LEU A 13 -19.25 22.10 -10.93
C LEU A 13 -19.90 23.48 -11.10
N THR A 14 -20.46 24.07 -10.04
CA THR A 14 -21.09 25.41 -10.11
C THR A 14 -20.10 26.57 -10.03
N ALA A 15 -18.86 26.34 -9.58
CA ALA A 15 -17.83 27.39 -9.46
C ALA A 15 -17.09 27.71 -10.76
N PHE A 16 -17.23 26.90 -11.83
CA PHE A 16 -16.52 27.09 -13.11
C PHE A 16 -17.39 27.65 -14.24
N ALA A 17 -18.62 28.07 -13.96
CA ALA A 17 -19.61 28.43 -15.00
C ALA A 17 -19.49 29.84 -15.60
N ALA A 18 -18.43 30.60 -15.33
CA ALA A 18 -18.30 31.94 -15.89
C ALA A 18 -16.84 32.26 -16.14
N PHE A 19 -16.32 32.02 -17.36
CA PHE A 19 -15.24 32.77 -18.03
C PHE A 19 -15.00 32.15 -19.42
N ALA A 20 -15.81 32.52 -20.42
CA ALA A 20 -15.48 32.33 -21.83
C ALA A 20 -15.52 33.70 -22.51
N VAL A 21 -14.36 34.17 -22.97
CA VAL A 21 -14.21 35.48 -23.63
C VAL A 21 -14.15 35.23 -25.15
N ASN A 22 -15.05 35.87 -25.91
CA ASN A 22 -14.97 35.90 -27.38
C ASN A 22 -13.68 36.63 -27.82
N GLY A 23 -12.98 36.11 -28.84
CA GLY A 23 -11.81 36.77 -29.44
C GLY A 23 -10.43 36.29 -28.97
N VAL A 24 -10.30 35.04 -28.52
CA VAL A 24 -9.01 34.41 -28.16
C VAL A 24 -8.56 33.42 -29.24
N ALA A 25 -7.26 33.38 -29.51
CA ALA A 25 -6.64 32.42 -30.42
C ALA A 25 -6.68 30.99 -29.83
N SER A 26 -6.69 29.99 -30.71
CA SER A 26 -6.73 28.58 -30.30
C SER A 26 -5.35 28.13 -29.80
N ASP A 27 -5.32 27.53 -28.61
CA ASP A 27 -4.11 26.87 -28.10
C ASP A 27 -3.80 25.63 -28.96
N PRO A 28 -2.63 25.58 -29.63
CA PRO A 28 -2.27 24.46 -30.50
C PRO A 28 -2.13 23.13 -29.77
N SER A 29 -1.90 23.14 -28.45
CA SER A 29 -1.82 21.92 -27.64
C SER A 29 -3.15 21.16 -27.56
N ARG A 30 -4.28 21.82 -27.83
CA ARG A 30 -5.63 21.21 -27.79
C ARG A 30 -5.89 20.19 -28.89
N SER A 31 -5.08 20.19 -29.94
CA SER A 31 -5.18 19.26 -31.06
C SER A 31 -4.14 18.14 -31.00
N LEU A 32 -3.36 18.07 -29.92
CA LEU A 32 -2.31 17.06 -29.74
C LEU A 32 -2.93 15.79 -29.17
N TYR A 33 -3.11 14.79 -30.04
CA TYR A 33 -3.59 13.49 -29.64
C TYR A 33 -2.70 12.38 -30.20
N THR A 34 -2.66 11.27 -29.48
CA THR A 34 -2.12 10.00 -29.97
C THR A 34 -3.20 9.22 -30.73
N ALA A 35 -2.77 8.24 -31.52
CA ALA A 35 -3.67 7.30 -32.18
C ALA A 35 -4.55 6.54 -31.17
N ARG A 36 -4.01 6.19 -30.00
CA ARG A 36 -4.80 5.56 -28.92
C ARG A 36 -5.96 6.44 -28.47
N GLN A 37 -5.67 7.70 -28.12
CA GLN A 37 -6.69 8.66 -27.64
C GLN A 37 -7.75 8.93 -28.72
N LEU A 38 -7.32 9.10 -29.97
CA LEU A 38 -8.22 9.36 -31.08
C LEU A 38 -9.07 8.15 -31.48
N GLY A 39 -8.53 6.94 -31.42
CA GLY A 39 -9.31 5.72 -31.61
C GLY A 39 -10.42 5.55 -30.56
N MET A 40 -10.33 6.29 -29.45
CA MET A 40 -11.35 6.40 -28.39
C MET A 40 -12.09 7.74 -28.43
N GLY A 41 -12.22 8.37 -29.60
CA GLY A 41 -13.00 9.59 -29.74
C GLY A 41 -12.37 10.84 -29.13
N GLY A 42 -11.06 10.85 -28.85
CA GLY A 42 -10.35 12.02 -28.31
C GLY A 42 -10.26 12.08 -26.79
N VAL A 43 -10.76 11.06 -26.07
CA VAL A 43 -10.60 10.98 -24.61
C VAL A 43 -9.11 10.85 -24.24
N SER A 44 -8.63 11.77 -23.41
CA SER A 44 -7.20 12.02 -23.17
C SER A 44 -6.89 12.38 -21.72
N VAL A 45 -7.83 13.02 -21.00
CA VAL A 45 -7.61 13.52 -19.63
C VAL A 45 -7.30 12.42 -18.64
N ASN A 46 -7.92 11.24 -18.78
CA ASN A 46 -7.70 10.03 -17.97
C ASN A 46 -7.15 8.82 -18.78
N PHE A 47 -6.73 9.05 -20.02
CA PHE A 47 -6.08 8.08 -20.91
C PHE A 47 -4.75 8.65 -21.44
N SER A 48 -3.91 9.09 -20.51
CA SER A 48 -2.60 9.66 -20.80
C SER A 48 -1.53 9.09 -19.86
N ASP A 49 -1.66 7.79 -19.63
CA ASP A 49 -0.73 6.92 -18.94
C ASP A 49 0.48 6.52 -19.82
N ASP A 50 0.88 7.41 -20.74
CA ASP A 50 2.10 7.34 -21.55
C ASP A 50 2.67 8.74 -21.85
N GLY A 51 3.66 8.87 -22.74
CA GLY A 51 4.26 10.16 -23.11
C GLY A 51 3.27 11.25 -23.54
N SER A 52 2.01 10.90 -23.89
CA SER A 52 0.94 11.88 -24.14
C SER A 52 0.53 12.73 -22.94
N GLY A 53 0.78 12.25 -21.70
CA GLY A 53 0.47 12.98 -20.48
C GLY A 53 1.18 14.33 -20.36
N VAL A 54 2.29 14.50 -21.08
CA VAL A 54 3.02 15.77 -21.18
C VAL A 54 2.16 16.88 -21.80
N PHE A 55 1.17 16.55 -22.63
CA PHE A 55 0.30 17.52 -23.28
C PHE A 55 -1.18 17.39 -22.87
N ALA A 56 -1.63 16.17 -22.57
CA ALA A 56 -3.03 15.91 -22.22
C ALA A 56 -3.32 16.21 -20.74
N ASN A 57 -2.65 15.51 -19.80
CA ASN A 57 -2.81 15.73 -18.36
C ASN A 57 -1.51 15.38 -17.61
N PRO A 58 -0.73 16.37 -17.14
CA PRO A 58 0.55 16.08 -16.49
C PRO A 58 0.41 15.29 -15.19
N ALA A 59 -0.75 15.31 -14.52
CA ALA A 59 -0.96 14.54 -13.29
C ALA A 59 -0.94 13.02 -13.51
N GLN A 60 -1.25 12.55 -14.72
CA GLN A 60 -1.20 11.13 -15.06
C GLN A 60 0.21 10.58 -15.28
N LEU A 61 1.20 11.45 -15.49
CA LEU A 61 2.60 11.03 -15.59
C LEU A 61 3.09 10.31 -14.31
N THR A 62 2.42 10.52 -13.17
CA THR A 62 2.73 9.86 -11.89
C THR A 62 2.47 8.35 -11.86
N ASP A 63 1.79 7.79 -12.87
CA ASP A 63 1.51 6.36 -12.96
C ASP A 63 2.67 5.56 -13.61
N PHE A 64 3.78 6.20 -13.97
CA PHE A 64 4.90 5.53 -14.63
C PHE A 64 5.83 4.84 -13.62
N GLU A 65 6.21 3.60 -13.91
CA GLU A 65 7.15 2.82 -13.09
C GLU A 65 8.59 2.88 -13.62
N PHE A 66 8.77 3.27 -14.89
CA PHE A 66 10.06 3.42 -15.56
C PHE A 66 9.93 4.48 -16.68
N PRO A 67 11.05 4.89 -17.32
CA PRO A 67 11.01 5.91 -18.37
C PRO A 67 10.17 5.48 -19.58
N GLN A 68 9.30 6.38 -20.06
CA GLN A 68 8.47 6.13 -21.25
C GLN A 68 8.69 7.19 -22.31
N ILE A 69 8.56 6.80 -23.58
CA ILE A 69 8.54 7.71 -24.72
C ILE A 69 7.38 7.36 -25.64
N THR A 70 6.65 8.37 -26.10
CA THR A 70 5.56 8.25 -27.07
C THR A 70 5.86 9.18 -28.23
N THR A 71 5.79 8.66 -29.45
CA THR A 71 6.01 9.42 -30.68
C THR A 71 4.86 9.23 -31.65
N ALA A 72 4.51 10.28 -32.38
CA ALA A 72 3.58 10.19 -33.49
C ALA A 72 4.03 11.15 -34.59
N SER A 73 3.92 10.70 -35.85
CA SER A 73 4.19 11.53 -37.01
C SER A 73 3.15 11.23 -38.08
N ARG A 74 2.62 12.27 -38.74
CA ARG A 74 1.67 12.08 -39.85
C ARG A 74 1.61 13.29 -40.76
N LYS A 75 0.89 13.10 -41.86
CA LYS A 75 0.37 14.19 -42.68
C LYS A 75 -1.16 14.29 -42.52
N LEU A 76 -1.68 15.50 -42.58
CA LEU A 76 -3.05 15.93 -42.33
C LEU A 76 -3.55 16.70 -43.55
N LEU A 77 -4.87 16.82 -43.74
CA LEU A 77 -5.48 17.62 -44.82
C LEU A 77 -4.91 17.22 -46.20
N LEU A 78 -5.22 15.99 -46.67
CA LEU A 78 -4.76 15.49 -47.98
C LEU A 78 -3.23 15.56 -48.18
N ASP A 79 -2.47 15.22 -47.13
CA ASP A 79 -1.00 15.23 -47.09
C ASP A 79 -0.29 16.61 -47.05
N GLU A 80 -1.03 17.69 -46.87
CA GLU A 80 -0.46 19.06 -46.89
C GLU A 80 0.14 19.50 -45.55
N THR A 81 -0.42 19.02 -44.43
CA THR A 81 -0.02 19.45 -43.08
C THR A 81 0.79 18.39 -42.37
N GLN A 82 2.04 18.66 -42.00
CA GLN A 82 2.87 17.75 -41.21
C GLN A 82 2.60 17.92 -39.72
N TYR A 83 2.46 16.80 -39.01
CA TYR A 83 2.31 16.74 -37.56
C TYR A 83 3.39 15.84 -36.98
N LEU A 84 4.12 16.34 -35.99
CA LEU A 84 5.10 15.59 -35.22
C LEU A 84 4.79 15.75 -33.74
N PHE A 85 4.95 14.67 -33.00
CA PHE A 85 4.71 14.58 -31.57
C PHE A 85 5.77 13.67 -30.96
N ALA A 86 6.39 14.13 -29.87
CA ALA A 86 7.27 13.34 -29.03
C ALA A 86 7.07 13.76 -27.57
N GLY A 87 6.64 12.83 -26.73
CA GLY A 87 6.54 13.01 -25.29
C GLY A 87 7.40 11.98 -24.59
N TRP A 88 8.29 12.42 -23.71
CA TRP A 88 9.14 11.58 -22.88
C TRP A 88 8.92 11.91 -21.42
N ALA A 89 8.93 10.90 -20.55
CA ALA A 89 8.82 11.11 -19.12
C ALA A 89 9.64 10.09 -18.34
N VAL A 90 10.22 10.56 -17.24
CA VAL A 90 11.05 9.79 -16.32
C VAL A 90 10.48 9.90 -14.90
N PRO A 91 10.04 8.79 -14.30
CA PRO A 91 9.71 8.76 -12.88
C PRO A 91 10.99 8.79 -12.03
N THR A 92 10.98 9.57 -10.96
CA THR A 92 12.07 9.71 -9.98
C THR A 92 11.52 9.60 -8.55
N ALA A 93 12.42 9.55 -7.55
CA ALA A 93 12.03 9.56 -6.13
C ALA A 93 11.26 10.83 -5.71
N TYR A 94 11.39 11.93 -6.46
CA TYR A 94 10.78 13.23 -6.10
C TYR A 94 9.45 13.49 -6.82
N GLY A 95 9.19 12.77 -7.91
CA GLY A 95 8.09 13.00 -8.84
C GLY A 95 8.46 12.53 -10.24
N THR A 96 7.59 12.79 -11.22
CA THR A 96 7.87 12.46 -12.62
C THR A 96 8.18 13.72 -13.39
N PHE A 97 9.30 13.73 -14.11
CA PHE A 97 9.68 14.81 -15.02
C PHE A 97 9.31 14.41 -16.44
N GLY A 98 8.75 15.34 -17.21
CA GLY A 98 8.40 15.12 -18.61
C GLY A 98 8.98 16.19 -19.52
N LEU A 99 9.27 15.79 -20.74
CA LEU A 99 9.73 16.62 -21.84
C LEU A 99 8.85 16.34 -23.05
N GLY A 100 8.34 17.38 -23.68
CA GLY A 100 7.48 17.26 -24.86
C GLY A 100 7.94 18.17 -25.98
N TYR A 101 7.87 17.66 -27.20
CA TYR A 101 7.86 18.45 -28.41
C TYR A 101 6.65 18.06 -29.25
N ALA A 102 5.90 19.05 -29.72
CA ALA A 102 4.92 18.86 -30.76
C ALA A 102 5.07 19.94 -31.82
N GLY A 103 4.95 19.59 -33.09
CA GLY A 103 5.09 20.49 -34.22
C GLY A 103 3.99 20.24 -35.23
N LEU A 104 3.43 21.31 -35.78
CA LEU A 104 2.49 21.28 -36.88
C LEU A 104 2.91 22.33 -37.91
N GLY A 105 2.90 21.98 -39.19
CA GLY A 105 3.21 22.92 -40.24
C GLY A 105 2.55 22.59 -41.55
N VAL A 106 2.21 23.63 -42.31
CA VAL A 106 1.73 23.55 -43.69
C VAL A 106 2.65 24.42 -44.55
N GLY A 107 3.09 23.88 -45.69
CA GLY A 107 4.01 24.56 -46.59
C GLY A 107 3.48 24.64 -48.01
N GLY A 108 3.97 25.61 -48.77
CA GLY A 108 3.68 25.70 -50.21
C GLY A 108 2.30 26.28 -50.53
N SER A 109 1.70 27.07 -49.62
CA SER A 109 0.43 27.73 -49.89
C SER A 109 0.62 28.79 -50.98
N ILE A 110 0.09 28.52 -52.17
CA ILE A 110 0.22 29.42 -53.32
C ILE A 110 -0.75 30.58 -53.17
N PRO A 111 -0.28 31.84 -53.19
CA PRO A 111 -1.15 33.00 -53.11
C PRO A 111 -2.07 33.06 -54.33
N THR A 112 -3.37 33.22 -54.08
CA THR A 112 -4.39 33.35 -55.12
C THR A 112 -5.19 34.63 -54.99
N THR A 113 -5.61 35.20 -56.11
CA THR A 113 -6.58 36.29 -56.21
C THR A 113 -7.94 35.76 -56.64
N LEU A 114 -8.99 36.12 -55.89
CA LEU A 114 -10.38 35.89 -56.26
C LEU A 114 -10.89 37.12 -57.01
N ASP A 115 -11.27 36.95 -58.27
CA ASP A 115 -12.00 37.97 -59.01
C ASP A 115 -13.43 38.05 -58.44
N PRO A 116 -13.84 39.16 -57.81
CA PRO A 116 -15.14 39.27 -57.15
C PRO A 116 -16.32 39.34 -58.13
N THR A 117 -16.06 39.59 -59.41
CA THR A 117 -17.09 39.71 -60.46
C THR A 117 -17.32 38.38 -61.17
N THR A 118 -16.25 37.63 -61.45
CA THR A 118 -16.34 36.34 -62.15
C THR A 118 -16.29 35.13 -61.22
N GLY A 119 -15.93 35.33 -59.94
CA GLY A 119 -15.67 34.26 -58.98
C GLY A 119 -14.41 33.43 -59.30
N ARG A 120 -13.61 33.85 -60.29
CA ARG A 120 -12.45 33.09 -60.75
C ARG A 120 -11.29 33.24 -59.78
N ILE A 121 -10.74 32.11 -59.34
CA ILE A 121 -9.51 32.06 -58.56
C ILE A 121 -8.33 31.96 -59.54
N THR A 122 -7.36 32.87 -59.42
CA THR A 122 -6.13 32.90 -60.21
C THR A 122 -4.92 32.93 -59.30
N GLN A 123 -3.83 32.25 -59.66
CA GLN A 123 -2.58 32.36 -58.92
C GLN A 123 -2.01 33.76 -59.07
N ASN A 124 -1.50 34.33 -57.98
CA ASN A 124 -0.83 35.61 -57.99
C ASN A 124 0.69 35.39 -57.92
N PRO A 125 1.40 35.38 -59.06
CA PRO A 125 2.84 35.10 -59.11
C PRO A 125 3.70 36.22 -58.51
N SER A 126 3.10 37.37 -58.16
CA SER A 126 3.83 38.50 -57.54
C SER A 126 4.05 38.36 -56.03
N LEU A 127 3.39 37.38 -55.39
CA LEU A 127 3.51 37.10 -53.97
C LEU A 127 4.28 35.79 -53.76
N GLU A 128 5.09 35.76 -52.71
CA GLU A 128 5.84 34.56 -52.33
C GLU A 128 4.91 33.50 -51.74
N ALA A 129 5.18 32.22 -52.05
CA ALA A 129 4.47 31.10 -51.45
C ALA A 129 4.60 31.13 -49.93
N GLY A 130 3.47 30.98 -49.24
CA GLY A 130 3.40 31.01 -47.79
C GLY A 130 3.68 29.65 -47.16
N SER A 131 4.13 29.69 -45.91
CA SER A 131 4.08 28.54 -45.02
C SER A 131 3.69 28.98 -43.62
N PHE A 132 3.08 28.08 -42.87
CA PHE A 132 2.83 28.25 -41.46
C PHE A 132 3.46 27.10 -40.70
N SER A 133 4.18 27.42 -39.63
CA SER A 133 4.74 26.44 -38.72
C SER A 133 4.44 26.82 -37.29
N ASN A 134 4.29 25.81 -36.46
CA ASN A 134 3.94 25.94 -35.07
C ASN A 134 4.60 24.79 -34.32
N SER A 135 5.22 25.10 -33.18
CA SER A 135 5.79 24.12 -32.29
C SER A 135 5.56 24.49 -30.84
N ILE A 136 5.43 23.45 -30.03
CA ILE A 136 5.30 23.53 -28.59
C ILE A 136 6.39 22.69 -27.99
N PHE A 137 7.18 23.31 -27.13
CA PHE A 137 8.03 22.58 -26.19
C PHE A 137 7.38 22.60 -24.82
N ALA A 138 7.31 21.46 -24.14
CA ALA A 138 6.68 21.32 -22.84
C ALA A 138 7.64 20.72 -21.82
N LEU A 139 7.71 21.34 -20.64
CA LEU A 139 8.37 20.81 -19.45
C LEU A 139 7.30 20.45 -18.42
N SER A 140 7.21 19.17 -18.09
CA SER A 140 6.23 18.64 -17.15
C SER A 140 6.88 18.27 -15.83
N TYR A 141 6.14 18.50 -14.74
CA TYR A 141 6.44 17.89 -13.46
C TYR A 141 5.15 17.42 -12.79
N SER A 142 5.18 16.24 -12.19
CA SER A 142 4.02 15.73 -11.47
C SER A 142 4.39 14.91 -10.24
N ARG A 143 3.48 14.88 -9.27
CA ARG A 143 3.70 14.22 -7.99
C ARG A 143 2.39 13.70 -7.39
N LYS A 144 2.49 12.52 -6.76
CA LYS A 144 1.43 11.98 -5.90
C LYS A 144 1.40 12.76 -4.59
N ILE A 145 0.22 13.20 -4.18
CA ILE A 145 0.04 13.91 -2.91
C ILE A 145 -0.30 12.89 -1.83
N ASN A 146 0.45 12.93 -0.72
CA ASN A 146 0.31 11.96 0.36
C ASN A 146 -0.83 12.35 1.30
N VAL A 147 -2.06 12.21 0.80
CA VAL A 147 -3.32 12.40 1.52
C VAL A 147 -4.07 11.06 1.59
N PRO A 148 -5.06 10.86 2.48
CA PRO A 148 -5.84 9.61 2.57
C PRO A 148 -6.64 9.24 1.31
N VAL A 149 -6.49 10.01 0.23
CA VAL A 149 -7.08 9.80 -1.09
C VAL A 149 -6.00 9.63 -2.15
N LYS A 150 -6.24 8.80 -3.17
CA LYS A 150 -5.30 8.62 -4.29
C LYS A 150 -5.36 9.83 -5.24
N LEU A 151 -4.61 10.87 -4.90
CA LEU A 151 -4.56 12.14 -5.62
C LEU A 151 -3.17 12.38 -6.22
N SER A 152 -3.14 12.77 -7.49
CA SER A 152 -1.94 13.23 -8.19
C SER A 152 -2.17 14.63 -8.74
N VAL A 153 -1.12 15.43 -8.74
CA VAL A 153 -1.11 16.77 -9.34
C VAL A 153 0.08 16.88 -10.29
N GLY A 154 -0.05 17.68 -11.32
CA GLY A 154 1.05 17.99 -12.24
C GLY A 154 0.90 19.36 -12.87
N GLY A 155 1.99 19.86 -13.43
CA GLY A 155 1.99 21.11 -14.18
C GLY A 155 2.90 21.01 -15.40
N ASN A 156 2.55 21.80 -16.42
CA ASN A 156 3.31 21.92 -17.67
C ASN A 156 3.67 23.37 -17.94
N LEU A 157 4.96 23.64 -18.09
CA LEU A 157 5.43 24.88 -18.70
C LEU A 157 5.58 24.68 -20.20
N LYS A 158 4.76 25.38 -20.98
CA LYS A 158 4.72 25.34 -22.45
C LYS A 158 5.41 26.55 -23.04
N PHE A 159 6.23 26.32 -24.06
CA PHE A 159 6.87 27.32 -24.89
C PHE A 159 6.31 27.19 -26.30
N PHE A 160 5.59 28.22 -26.75
CA PHE A 160 5.01 28.28 -28.08
C PHE A 160 5.97 28.99 -29.02
N ASN A 161 6.13 28.46 -30.23
CA ASN A 161 6.87 29.09 -31.31
C ASN A 161 6.08 28.91 -32.61
N GLN A 162 5.66 30.01 -33.20
CA GLN A 162 4.93 30.05 -34.46
C GLN A 162 5.68 30.90 -35.46
N ALA A 163 5.58 30.56 -36.74
CA ALA A 163 6.11 31.36 -37.81
C ALA A 163 5.21 31.28 -39.03
N VAL A 164 4.99 32.43 -39.65
CA VAL A 164 4.39 32.56 -40.98
C VAL A 164 5.52 33.00 -41.92
N SER A 165 5.67 32.36 -43.07
CA SER A 165 6.59 32.78 -44.14
C SER A 165 5.83 33.23 -45.39
N GLY A 166 6.55 33.84 -46.33
CA GLY A 166 5.99 34.45 -47.54
C GLY A 166 5.92 35.97 -47.42
N SER A 167 5.17 36.62 -48.30
CA SER A 167 5.04 38.08 -48.32
C SER A 167 4.39 38.60 -47.03
N GLY A 168 5.19 39.17 -46.13
CA GLY A 168 4.75 39.67 -44.81
C GLY A 168 4.91 38.66 -43.65
N GLY A 169 5.81 37.68 -43.78
CA GLY A 169 6.08 36.71 -42.73
C GLY A 169 6.54 37.30 -41.40
N ASP A 170 6.19 36.64 -40.30
CA ASP A 170 6.48 37.05 -38.92
C ASP A 170 6.70 35.82 -38.02
N ARG A 171 7.22 36.04 -36.81
CA ARG A 171 7.46 35.01 -35.79
C ARG A 171 6.82 35.35 -34.46
N GLY A 172 6.08 34.40 -33.94
CA GLY A 172 5.36 34.46 -32.68
C GLY A 172 6.02 33.59 -31.62
N THR A 173 6.25 34.12 -30.41
CA THR A 173 6.66 33.28 -29.26
C THR A 173 5.76 33.50 -28.06
N GLY A 174 5.57 32.44 -27.26
CA GLY A 174 4.66 32.48 -26.13
C GLY A 174 5.04 31.54 -25.00
N LEU A 175 4.47 31.79 -23.82
CA LEU A 175 4.57 30.94 -22.64
C LEU A 175 3.18 30.60 -22.13
N GLY A 176 2.99 29.38 -21.63
CA GLY A 176 1.76 28.96 -20.96
C GLY A 176 2.03 27.97 -19.83
N LEU A 177 1.20 28.02 -18.80
CA LEU A 177 1.21 27.07 -17.70
C LEU A 177 -0.10 26.29 -17.66
N ASP A 178 -0.01 24.97 -17.74
CA ASP A 178 -1.15 24.09 -17.48
C ASP A 178 -1.02 23.43 -16.11
N LEU A 179 -2.14 23.18 -15.44
CA LEU A 179 -2.22 22.40 -14.21
C LEU A 179 -3.15 21.21 -14.41
N GLY A 180 -2.69 20.02 -14.04
CA GLY A 180 -3.46 18.78 -14.05
C GLY A 180 -3.72 18.29 -12.63
N ILE A 181 -4.90 17.72 -12.43
CA ILE A 181 -5.28 16.97 -11.23
C ILE A 181 -5.83 15.63 -11.69
N ASN A 182 -5.46 14.56 -10.99
CA ASN A 182 -6.00 13.23 -11.21
C ASN A 182 -6.38 12.58 -9.87
N TYR A 183 -7.59 12.04 -9.80
CA TYR A 183 -8.16 11.47 -8.59
C TYR A 183 -8.75 10.08 -8.85
N LYS A 184 -8.37 9.11 -8.02
CA LYS A 184 -8.85 7.71 -8.10
C LYS A 184 -9.72 7.38 -6.88
N PRO A 185 -10.99 7.79 -6.85
CA PRO A 185 -11.90 7.58 -5.71
C PRO A 185 -12.19 6.10 -5.45
N LEU A 186 -12.25 5.29 -6.51
CA LEU A 186 -12.56 3.86 -6.45
C LEU A 186 -11.58 3.10 -7.34
N LYS A 187 -11.49 1.77 -7.18
CA LYS A 187 -10.59 0.95 -8.03
C LYS A 187 -10.99 0.96 -9.52
N TRP A 188 -12.27 1.11 -9.80
CA TRP A 188 -12.83 1.09 -11.15
C TRP A 188 -13.03 2.49 -11.74
N LEU A 189 -12.83 3.56 -10.96
CA LEU A 189 -13.19 4.92 -11.35
C LEU A 189 -12.01 5.88 -11.13
N GLU A 190 -11.72 6.65 -12.16
CA GLU A 190 -10.69 7.68 -12.19
C GLU A 190 -11.27 8.95 -12.81
N THR A 191 -10.96 10.10 -12.22
CA THR A 191 -11.44 11.41 -12.67
C THR A 191 -10.30 12.41 -12.76
N GLY A 192 -10.34 13.28 -13.75
CA GLY A 192 -9.26 14.23 -14.02
C GLY A 192 -9.78 15.62 -14.33
N VAL A 193 -8.97 16.62 -14.00
CA VAL A 193 -9.21 18.02 -14.34
C VAL A 193 -7.92 18.59 -14.89
N VAL A 194 -8.00 19.32 -16.01
CA VAL A 194 -6.87 20.06 -16.57
C VAL A 194 -7.27 21.51 -16.78
N LEU A 195 -6.50 22.42 -16.18
CA LEU A 195 -6.61 23.86 -16.36
C LEU A 195 -5.49 24.27 -17.31
N GLN A 196 -5.85 24.67 -18.53
CA GLN A 196 -4.91 25.09 -19.55
C GLN A 196 -4.71 26.60 -19.52
N ASN A 197 -3.46 27.05 -19.70
CA ASN A 197 -3.06 28.45 -19.79
C ASN A 197 -3.46 29.29 -18.56
N LEU A 198 -3.29 28.74 -17.36
CA LEU A 198 -3.62 29.41 -16.09
C LEU A 198 -2.72 30.63 -15.81
N ILE A 199 -1.45 30.56 -16.22
CA ILE A 199 -0.48 31.65 -16.16
C ILE A 199 0.19 31.75 -17.54
N GLY A 200 0.29 32.96 -18.09
CA GLY A 200 0.65 33.15 -19.50
C GLY A 200 -0.56 32.92 -20.41
N GLY A 201 -0.33 32.38 -21.60
CA GLY A 201 -1.38 32.16 -22.59
C GLY A 201 -1.47 33.28 -23.60
N SER A 202 -0.34 33.69 -24.17
CA SER A 202 -0.34 34.54 -25.36
C SER A 202 0.88 34.28 -26.24
N ILE A 203 0.73 34.60 -27.52
CA ILE A 203 1.76 34.51 -28.54
C ILE A 203 2.04 35.94 -29.02
N LYS A 204 3.28 36.38 -28.86
CA LYS A 204 3.72 37.72 -29.24
C LYS A 204 4.38 37.69 -30.61
N TRP A 205 3.79 38.42 -31.55
CA TRP A 205 4.21 38.63 -32.93
C TRP A 205 4.75 40.06 -33.06
N GLY A 206 6.05 40.24 -32.76
CA GLY A 206 6.64 41.58 -32.66
C GLY A 206 5.92 42.45 -31.61
N THR A 207 5.15 43.44 -32.06
CA THR A 207 4.37 44.36 -31.20
C THR A 207 2.91 43.96 -31.00
N VAL A 208 2.43 42.91 -31.68
CA VAL A 208 1.05 42.40 -31.58
C VAL A 208 1.04 41.15 -30.69
N GLU A 209 -0.04 40.93 -29.96
CA GLU A 209 -0.19 39.80 -29.03
C GLU A 209 -1.52 39.09 -29.24
N ASP A 210 -1.46 37.79 -29.53
CA ASP A 210 -2.61 36.90 -29.59
C ASP A 210 -2.80 36.20 -28.26
N LYS A 211 -3.95 36.37 -27.61
CA LYS A 211 -4.25 35.68 -26.35
C LYS A 211 -4.76 34.27 -26.61
N LEU A 212 -4.10 33.27 -26.02
CA LEU A 212 -4.58 31.89 -25.92
C LEU A 212 -5.50 31.80 -24.71
N GLY A 213 -6.80 31.58 -24.95
CA GLY A 213 -7.78 31.52 -23.87
C GLY A 213 -7.49 30.40 -22.86
N ALA A 214 -7.89 30.63 -21.60
CA ALA A 214 -7.92 29.57 -20.60
C ALA A 214 -8.85 28.43 -21.06
N GLY A 215 -8.48 27.19 -20.75
CA GLY A 215 -9.27 26.00 -21.09
C GLY A 215 -9.48 25.12 -19.88
N TYR A 216 -10.63 24.46 -19.79
CA TYR A 216 -10.90 23.51 -18.73
C TYR A 216 -11.27 22.17 -19.36
N LYS A 217 -10.54 21.12 -19.02
CA LYS A 217 -10.89 19.76 -19.43
C LYS A 217 -11.29 18.96 -18.21
N LEU A 218 -12.42 18.27 -18.30
CA LEU A 218 -12.89 17.34 -17.29
C LEU A 218 -12.89 15.94 -17.89
N GLY A 219 -12.34 14.97 -17.19
CA GLY A 219 -12.25 13.59 -17.66
C GLY A 219 -12.78 12.60 -16.65
N VAL A 220 -13.31 11.50 -17.17
CA VAL A 220 -13.65 10.30 -16.41
C VAL A 220 -13.17 9.07 -17.17
N ARG A 221 -12.50 8.17 -16.46
CA ARG A 221 -12.20 6.81 -16.92
C ARG A 221 -12.86 5.80 -15.99
N ALA A 222 -13.57 4.85 -16.59
CA ALA A 222 -14.19 3.72 -15.90
C ALA A 222 -13.61 2.40 -16.42
N ALA A 223 -13.04 1.59 -15.52
CA ALA A 223 -12.72 0.20 -15.80
C ALA A 223 -13.99 -0.63 -15.61
N VAL A 224 -14.73 -0.83 -16.70
CA VAL A 224 -16.03 -1.51 -16.71
C VAL A 224 -15.87 -3.01 -16.43
N SER A 225 -14.79 -3.60 -16.94
CA SER A 225 -14.35 -4.96 -16.64
C SER A 225 -12.82 -5.06 -16.75
N ASP A 226 -12.26 -6.24 -16.50
CA ASP A 226 -10.82 -6.49 -16.70
C ASP A 226 -10.36 -6.33 -18.16
N GLN A 227 -11.30 -6.33 -19.11
CA GLN A 227 -11.03 -6.20 -20.55
C GLN A 227 -11.59 -4.90 -21.16
N ILE A 228 -12.38 -4.10 -20.43
CA ILE A 228 -13.08 -2.95 -21.01
C ILE A 228 -12.83 -1.70 -20.16
N ASN A 229 -12.30 -0.67 -20.81
CA ASN A 229 -12.27 0.69 -20.29
C ASN A 229 -13.22 1.58 -21.09
N ALA A 230 -13.89 2.50 -20.42
CA ALA A 230 -14.69 3.55 -21.04
C ALA A 230 -14.22 4.92 -20.56
N GLY A 231 -14.32 5.92 -21.42
CA GLY A 231 -13.88 7.28 -21.18
C GLY A 231 -14.89 8.31 -21.62
N LEU A 232 -14.97 9.41 -20.87
CA LEU A 232 -15.72 10.62 -21.23
C LEU A 232 -14.86 11.83 -20.88
N ASP A 233 -14.61 12.69 -21.86
CA ASP A 233 -13.99 14.00 -21.64
C ASP A 233 -14.93 15.13 -22.06
N LEU A 234 -14.89 16.24 -21.33
CA LEU A 234 -15.55 17.50 -21.62
C LEU A 234 -14.51 18.61 -21.72
N ASP A 235 -14.36 19.20 -22.89
CA ASP A 235 -13.55 20.37 -23.12
C ASP A 235 -14.45 21.62 -23.00
N LEU A 236 -14.25 22.43 -21.96
CA LEU A 236 -15.03 23.63 -21.68
C LEU A 236 -14.21 24.87 -22.06
N GLY A 237 -14.80 25.74 -22.86
CA GLY A 237 -14.19 26.97 -23.38
C GLY A 237 -15.21 27.82 -24.14
N SER A 238 -14.80 28.47 -25.23
CA SER A 238 -15.71 29.23 -26.11
C SER A 238 -16.76 28.36 -26.80
N SER A 239 -16.48 27.06 -26.95
CA SER A 239 -17.45 26.04 -27.35
C SER A 239 -17.17 24.79 -26.53
N SER A 240 -18.21 24.24 -25.91
CA SER A 240 -18.09 23.00 -25.13
C SER A 240 -18.12 21.81 -26.07
N LEU A 241 -17.08 20.97 -26.02
CA LEU A 241 -16.97 19.75 -26.81
C LEU A 241 -17.00 18.54 -25.88
N PHE A 242 -17.61 17.44 -26.32
CA PHE A 242 -17.57 16.16 -25.62
C PHE A 242 -16.88 15.08 -26.45
N HIS A 243 -16.22 14.16 -25.74
CA HIS A 243 -15.50 13.03 -26.32
C HIS A 243 -15.90 11.77 -25.57
N LEU A 244 -16.29 10.72 -26.29
CA LEU A 244 -16.70 9.45 -25.70
C LEU A 244 -15.90 8.32 -26.33
N GLY A 245 -15.37 7.41 -25.51
CA GLY A 245 -14.50 6.34 -25.98
C GLY A 245 -14.64 5.04 -25.22
N VAL A 246 -14.37 3.93 -25.90
CA VAL A 246 -14.24 2.59 -25.31
C VAL A 246 -12.97 1.93 -25.83
N GLU A 247 -12.25 1.25 -24.94
CA GLU A 247 -11.09 0.40 -25.23
C GLU A 247 -11.39 -1.02 -24.73
N TYR A 248 -11.39 -1.98 -25.66
CA TYR A 248 -11.62 -3.39 -25.40
C TYR A 248 -10.36 -4.20 -25.68
N PHE A 249 -9.99 -5.10 -24.78
CA PHE A 249 -8.83 -5.98 -24.89
C PHE A 249 -9.30 -7.43 -25.15
N PRO A 250 -9.57 -7.83 -26.41
CA PRO A 250 -9.91 -9.21 -26.73
C PRO A 250 -8.78 -10.18 -26.40
N LEU A 251 -7.54 -9.72 -26.50
CA LEU A 251 -6.33 -10.42 -26.08
C LEU A 251 -5.47 -9.46 -25.24
N LYS A 252 -4.61 -9.99 -24.39
CA LYS A 252 -3.79 -9.19 -23.46
C LYS A 252 -2.99 -8.08 -24.17
N ASP A 253 -2.47 -8.40 -25.35
CA ASP A 253 -1.56 -7.54 -26.10
C ASP A 253 -2.22 -6.91 -27.34
N ILE A 254 -3.54 -7.04 -27.48
CA ILE A 254 -4.32 -6.45 -28.59
C ILE A 254 -5.50 -5.68 -28.02
N SER A 255 -5.64 -4.41 -28.40
CA SER A 255 -6.78 -3.57 -28.05
C SER A 255 -7.55 -3.13 -29.28
N LEU A 256 -8.88 -3.15 -29.21
CA LEU A 256 -9.80 -2.55 -30.16
C LEU A 256 -10.46 -1.34 -29.52
N ARG A 257 -10.59 -0.25 -30.26
CA ARG A 257 -11.08 1.04 -29.76
C ARG A 257 -12.14 1.60 -30.69
N ALA A 258 -13.13 2.26 -30.10
CA ALA A 258 -14.12 3.04 -30.82
C ALA A 258 -14.53 4.25 -29.99
N GLY A 259 -14.94 5.32 -30.66
CA GLY A 259 -15.41 6.51 -29.97
C GLY A 259 -16.10 7.54 -30.85
N LEU A 260 -16.68 8.54 -30.21
CA LEU A 260 -17.27 9.72 -30.80
C LEU A 260 -16.41 10.93 -30.44
N ASN A 261 -15.82 11.56 -31.44
CA ASN A 261 -15.01 12.78 -31.30
C ASN A 261 -15.83 13.98 -31.77
N GLN A 262 -16.13 14.91 -30.87
CA GLN A 262 -16.82 16.15 -31.24
C GLN A 262 -15.82 17.26 -31.55
N GLU A 263 -15.90 17.77 -32.78
CA GLU A 263 -15.20 18.98 -33.22
C GLU A 263 -16.21 20.10 -33.47
N ALA A 264 -15.73 21.33 -33.71
CA ALA A 264 -16.59 22.49 -33.96
C ALA A 264 -17.58 22.28 -35.14
N ALA A 265 -17.18 21.48 -36.13
CA ALA A 265 -17.99 21.19 -37.31
C ALA A 265 -18.95 19.99 -37.14
N GLY A 266 -18.88 19.26 -36.03
CA GLY A 266 -19.77 18.14 -35.70
C GLY A 266 -19.07 16.98 -35.01
N ALA A 267 -19.82 15.90 -34.76
CA ALA A 267 -19.30 14.67 -34.15
C ALA A 267 -18.99 13.61 -35.22
N GLY A 268 -17.82 12.99 -35.12
CA GLY A 268 -17.37 11.93 -36.03
C GLY A 268 -17.04 10.63 -35.29
N LEU A 269 -17.23 9.51 -35.99
CA LEU A 269 -16.85 8.19 -35.48
C LEU A 269 -15.35 7.96 -35.61
N THR A 270 -14.81 7.27 -34.63
CA THR A 270 -13.40 6.91 -34.57
C THR A 270 -13.25 5.43 -34.27
N PHE A 271 -12.20 4.83 -34.83
CA PHE A 271 -11.86 3.43 -34.62
C PHE A 271 -10.36 3.31 -34.44
N GLY A 272 -9.91 2.40 -33.59
CA GLY A 272 -8.49 2.15 -33.41
C GLY A 272 -8.16 0.71 -33.09
N VAL A 273 -6.92 0.33 -33.40
CA VAL A 273 -6.31 -0.92 -32.95
C VAL A 273 -4.98 -0.58 -32.27
N GLY A 274 -4.68 -1.31 -31.20
CA GLY A 274 -3.40 -1.23 -30.50
C GLY A 274 -2.81 -2.62 -30.38
N MET A 275 -1.50 -2.72 -30.51
CA MET A 275 -0.74 -3.94 -30.27
C MET A 275 0.45 -3.63 -29.36
N GLU A 276 0.71 -4.50 -28.39
CA GLU A 276 1.87 -4.39 -27.49
C GLU A 276 2.82 -5.58 -27.70
N ASN A 277 4.13 -5.34 -27.80
CA ASN A 277 5.14 -6.41 -27.89
C ASN A 277 6.50 -5.90 -27.39
N GLY A 278 7.16 -6.64 -26.49
CA GLY A 278 8.50 -6.30 -25.99
C GLY A 278 8.58 -4.91 -25.32
N GLY A 279 7.49 -4.45 -24.70
CA GLY A 279 7.40 -3.11 -24.10
C GLY A 279 7.15 -1.96 -25.07
N PHE A 280 7.02 -2.25 -26.36
CA PHE A 280 6.58 -1.30 -27.37
C PHE A 280 5.08 -1.44 -27.59
N ARG A 281 4.38 -0.31 -27.72
CA ARG A 281 2.99 -0.21 -28.14
C ARG A 281 2.91 0.47 -29.49
N TYR A 282 2.15 -0.15 -30.38
CA TYR A 282 1.85 0.32 -31.74
C TYR A 282 0.36 0.62 -31.80
N ASP A 283 -0.01 1.88 -31.96
CA ASP A 283 -1.40 2.30 -32.02
C ASP A 283 -1.72 2.85 -33.41
N TYR A 284 -2.84 2.40 -33.96
CA TYR A 284 -3.45 2.94 -35.17
C TYR A 284 -4.85 3.48 -34.86
N ALA A 285 -5.22 4.59 -35.49
CA ALA A 285 -6.60 5.05 -35.49
C ALA A 285 -7.04 5.63 -36.83
N PHE A 286 -8.31 5.41 -37.13
CA PHE A 286 -9.08 6.09 -38.17
C PHE A 286 -10.03 7.07 -37.49
N VAL A 287 -10.07 8.31 -37.99
CA VAL A 287 -10.92 9.37 -37.44
C VAL A 287 -11.73 9.97 -38.57
N GLN A 288 -13.05 9.79 -38.52
CA GLN A 288 -13.95 10.51 -39.40
C GLN A 288 -14.11 11.94 -38.87
N ARG A 289 -13.89 12.96 -39.71
CA ARG A 289 -14.09 14.36 -39.32
C ARG A 289 -15.39 14.89 -39.91
N ALA A 290 -16.32 15.26 -39.03
CA ALA A 290 -17.58 15.85 -39.44
C ALA A 290 -17.34 17.23 -40.10
N GLY A 291 -18.00 17.49 -41.23
CA GLY A 291 -17.91 18.78 -41.92
C GLY A 291 -16.69 18.97 -42.84
N LEU A 292 -15.79 17.99 -42.95
CA LEU A 292 -14.68 17.97 -43.90
C LEU A 292 -14.76 16.74 -44.83
N PRO A 293 -15.63 16.76 -45.86
CA PRO A 293 -15.79 15.62 -46.77
C PRO A 293 -14.46 15.29 -47.46
N GLY A 294 -13.95 14.06 -47.28
CA GLY A 294 -12.69 13.60 -47.87
C GLY A 294 -11.47 13.65 -46.93
N ASP A 295 -11.56 14.34 -45.79
CA ASP A 295 -10.52 14.31 -44.75
C ASP A 295 -10.78 13.10 -43.82
N ASN A 296 -10.18 11.95 -44.16
CA ASN A 296 -10.26 10.71 -43.40
C ASN A 296 -8.88 10.35 -42.82
N PRO A 297 -8.35 11.12 -41.86
CA PRO A 297 -6.98 10.96 -41.42
C PRO A 297 -6.76 9.65 -40.66
N HIS A 298 -5.66 9.00 -41.03
CA HIS A 298 -5.09 7.85 -40.35
C HIS A 298 -4.00 8.32 -39.37
N TYR A 299 -3.94 7.69 -38.21
CA TYR A 299 -3.02 8.05 -37.13
C TYR A 299 -2.20 6.85 -36.73
N PHE A 300 -0.89 7.05 -36.58
CA PHE A 300 0.03 6.05 -36.07
C PHE A 300 0.78 6.62 -34.88
N THR A 301 0.93 5.83 -33.83
CA THR A 301 1.70 6.18 -32.65
C THR A 301 2.56 4.99 -32.26
N LEU A 302 3.84 5.28 -31.99
CA LEU A 302 4.78 4.32 -31.44
C LEU A 302 5.18 4.79 -30.05
N SER A 303 4.95 3.95 -29.06
CA SER A 303 5.31 4.23 -27.67
C SER A 303 6.21 3.13 -27.14
N TYR A 304 7.29 3.47 -26.47
CA TYR A 304 7.94 2.57 -25.52
C TYR A 304 7.28 2.81 -24.17
N VAL A 305 6.33 1.95 -23.84
CA VAL A 305 5.62 1.92 -22.56
C VAL A 305 6.25 0.92 -21.60
N GLY A 306 7.44 0.41 -21.96
CA GLY A 306 8.28 -0.60 -21.31
C GLY A 306 7.60 -1.94 -21.07
N GLU A 307 8.42 -2.95 -20.82
CA GLU A 307 7.85 -4.24 -20.44
C GLU A 307 7.20 -4.09 -19.09
N ARG A 308 5.88 -4.30 -19.03
CA ARG A 308 5.26 -4.76 -17.79
C ARG A 308 5.93 -6.08 -17.45
N LYS A 309 7.06 -6.02 -16.73
CA LYS A 309 7.34 -7.03 -15.73
C LYS A 309 6.09 -6.98 -14.87
N LEU A 310 5.22 -7.97 -15.03
CA LEU A 310 4.22 -8.30 -14.04
C LEU A 310 5.02 -8.69 -12.79
N THR A 311 5.53 -7.68 -12.10
CA THR A 311 5.70 -7.73 -10.67
C THR A 311 4.27 -7.77 -10.19
N ILE A 312 3.70 -8.97 -10.10
CA ILE A 312 2.59 -9.18 -9.19
C ILE A 312 3.19 -8.87 -7.83
N ALA A 313 3.15 -7.59 -7.45
CA ALA A 313 3.22 -7.19 -6.08
C ALA A 313 1.90 -7.63 -5.44
N LYS A 314 1.67 -8.95 -5.38
CA LYS A 314 1.25 -9.48 -4.10
C LYS A 314 2.40 -9.07 -3.20
N LYS A 315 2.14 -8.14 -2.27
CA LYS A 315 2.84 -8.16 -0.99
C LYS A 315 3.03 -9.65 -0.69
N LEU A 316 4.26 -10.13 -0.69
CA LEU A 316 4.58 -11.43 -0.13
C LEU A 316 4.08 -11.33 1.30
N LYS A 317 2.88 -11.86 1.57
CA LYS A 317 2.48 -12.16 2.95
C LYS A 317 3.23 -13.39 3.46
N SER A 318 3.99 -14.06 2.61
CA SER A 318 5.03 -15.00 3.01
C SER A 318 6.05 -15.11 1.88
N LYS A 319 7.32 -14.77 2.14
CA LYS A 319 8.40 -15.56 1.54
C LYS A 319 8.19 -16.96 2.11
N ALA A 320 7.63 -17.89 1.35
CA ALA A 320 7.77 -19.31 1.67
C ALA A 320 9.21 -19.68 1.30
N VAL A 321 10.16 -19.28 2.15
CA VAL A 321 11.47 -19.91 2.14
C VAL A 321 11.19 -21.36 2.50
N ALA A 322 11.61 -22.30 1.66
CA ALA A 322 11.41 -23.73 1.88
C ALA A 322 12.28 -24.28 3.05
N ILE A 323 12.87 -23.42 3.86
CA ILE A 323 13.42 -23.77 5.16
C ILE A 323 12.24 -23.79 6.14
N LYS A 324 11.58 -24.94 6.25
CA LYS A 324 10.59 -25.18 7.31
C LYS A 324 11.34 -25.70 8.53
N PHE A 325 11.14 -25.07 9.69
CA PHE A 325 11.44 -25.73 10.95
C PHE A 325 10.25 -26.64 11.24
N LEU A 326 10.44 -27.96 11.18
CA LEU A 326 9.36 -28.91 11.48
C LEU A 326 9.10 -29.04 12.97
N SER A 327 10.11 -28.80 13.83
CA SER A 327 9.93 -28.82 15.27
C SER A 327 11.15 -28.25 16.04
N PRO A 328 10.96 -27.66 17.24
CA PRO A 328 9.79 -26.92 17.65
C PRO A 328 9.92 -25.44 17.23
N ARG A 329 8.88 -24.91 16.57
CA ARG A 329 8.65 -23.46 16.53
C ARG A 329 7.98 -23.06 17.83
N ASP A 330 8.51 -22.04 18.49
CA ASP A 330 7.90 -21.37 19.65
C ASP A 330 7.54 -22.33 20.83
N ARG A 331 8.50 -23.15 21.30
CA ARG A 331 8.31 -24.01 22.50
C ARG A 331 9.40 -23.77 23.54
N LEU A 332 9.05 -23.90 24.82
CA LEU A 332 10.02 -24.12 25.90
C LEU A 332 10.66 -25.49 25.77
N ILE A 333 11.99 -25.54 25.90
CA ILE A 333 12.76 -26.78 25.89
C ILE A 333 13.72 -26.86 27.08
N THR A 334 14.12 -28.07 27.42
CA THR A 334 15.02 -28.43 28.52
C THR A 334 16.35 -28.96 28.02
N ASP A 335 17.28 -29.18 28.96
CA ASP A 335 18.65 -29.66 28.74
C ASP A 335 18.74 -31.03 28.05
N SER A 336 17.67 -31.82 28.09
CA SER A 336 17.54 -33.14 27.47
C SER A 336 16.83 -33.13 26.12
N ASP A 337 16.31 -31.98 25.69
CA ASP A 337 15.56 -31.90 24.43
C ASP A 337 16.52 -31.68 23.26
N THR A 338 16.57 -32.65 22.35
CA THR A 338 17.18 -32.46 21.03
C THR A 338 16.22 -31.69 20.14
N VAL A 339 16.66 -30.54 19.63
CA VAL A 339 15.91 -29.79 18.60
C VAL A 339 16.24 -30.37 17.24
N GLU A 340 15.30 -31.10 16.65
CA GLU A 340 15.45 -31.65 15.30
C GLU A 340 15.18 -30.55 14.26
N VAL A 341 16.25 -29.99 13.69
CA VAL A 341 16.17 -29.00 12.62
C VAL A 341 16.09 -29.73 11.28
N VAL A 342 14.90 -30.20 10.91
CA VAL A 342 14.69 -30.73 9.56
C VAL A 342 14.66 -29.59 8.56
N ILE A 343 15.68 -29.48 7.70
CA ILE A 343 15.71 -28.50 6.61
C ILE A 343 15.39 -29.22 5.31
N GLU A 344 14.22 -28.95 4.72
CA GLU A 344 13.99 -29.30 3.32
C GLU A 344 14.85 -28.38 2.43
N THR A 345 15.98 -28.87 1.93
CA THR A 345 16.85 -28.14 0.99
C THR A 345 16.35 -28.27 -0.45
N ALA A 346 15.05 -28.12 -0.63
CA ALA A 346 14.41 -28.00 -1.91
C ALA A 346 13.78 -26.62 -1.90
N ALA A 347 14.25 -25.67 -2.72
CA ALA A 347 13.48 -24.48 -2.96
C ALA A 347 12.25 -24.90 -3.79
N THR A 348 11.22 -25.43 -3.15
CA THR A 348 9.94 -25.66 -3.80
C THR A 348 9.32 -24.29 -3.98
N ARG A 349 9.47 -23.73 -5.17
CA ARG A 349 8.54 -22.71 -5.63
C ARG A 349 7.20 -23.41 -5.73
N ASP A 350 6.35 -23.24 -4.72
CA ASP A 350 4.94 -23.58 -4.88
C ASP A 350 4.34 -22.62 -5.91
N LEU A 351 4.32 -23.10 -7.14
CA LEU A 351 3.67 -22.47 -8.28
C LEU A 351 2.21 -22.94 -8.39
N SER A 352 1.56 -23.49 -7.36
CA SER A 352 0.14 -23.91 -7.41
C SER A 352 -0.85 -22.77 -7.70
N GLN A 353 -0.39 -21.51 -7.78
CA GLN A 353 -1.15 -20.39 -8.36
C GLN A 353 -0.69 -19.94 -9.76
N LYS A 354 0.26 -20.64 -10.37
CA LYS A 354 0.65 -20.55 -11.78
C LYS A 354 0.24 -21.86 -12.48
N ARG A 355 -0.92 -21.85 -13.12
CA ARG A 355 -1.09 -22.72 -14.30
C ARG A 355 -0.21 -22.15 -15.41
N THR A 356 0.64 -22.97 -15.99
CA THR A 356 1.31 -22.65 -17.26
C THR A 356 0.59 -23.45 -18.33
N TRP A 357 0.05 -22.77 -19.33
CA TRP A 357 -0.52 -23.42 -20.51
C TRP A 357 0.51 -23.30 -21.63
N THR A 358 0.98 -24.42 -22.16
CA THR A 358 1.76 -24.43 -23.39
C THR A 358 0.78 -24.62 -24.53
N VAL A 359 0.53 -23.57 -25.32
CA VAL A 359 -0.27 -23.67 -26.54
C VAL A 359 0.64 -23.43 -27.73
N THR A 360 1.01 -24.52 -28.41
CA THR A 360 1.88 -24.50 -29.60
C THR A 360 1.12 -24.06 -30.87
N SER A 361 -0.21 -23.98 -30.81
CA SER A 361 -1.10 -23.36 -31.81
C SER A 361 -2.55 -23.38 -31.28
N ILE A 362 -3.34 -22.32 -31.46
CA ILE A 362 -4.72 -22.26 -30.95
C ILE A 362 -5.70 -22.90 -31.95
N SER A 363 -5.92 -24.22 -31.82
CA SER A 363 -7.26 -24.81 -31.94
C SER A 363 -7.64 -25.35 -30.57
N SER A 364 -8.90 -25.19 -30.20
CA SER A 364 -9.46 -25.35 -28.85
C SER A 364 -9.22 -26.72 -28.20
N THR A 365 -8.17 -26.85 -27.41
CA THR A 365 -8.14 -27.49 -26.08
C THR A 365 -6.75 -27.28 -25.47
N SER A 366 -6.69 -26.92 -24.19
CA SER A 366 -5.45 -26.92 -23.42
C SER A 366 -5.70 -27.77 -22.17
N ASP A 367 -4.75 -28.63 -21.82
CA ASP A 367 -4.70 -29.33 -20.53
C ASP A 367 -3.68 -28.63 -19.63
N ALA A 368 -4.04 -28.48 -18.36
CA ALA A 368 -3.20 -27.84 -17.35
C ALA A 368 -2.37 -28.92 -16.65
N PHE A 369 -1.06 -28.68 -16.53
CA PHE A 369 -0.18 -29.48 -15.68
C PHE A 369 0.45 -28.60 -14.61
N ASP A 370 0.54 -29.14 -13.40
CA ASP A 370 1.27 -28.51 -12.29
C ASP A 370 2.77 -28.59 -12.59
N ILE A 371 3.43 -27.45 -12.73
CA ILE A 371 4.90 -27.39 -12.86
C ILE A 371 5.46 -27.11 -11.46
N THR A 372 6.06 -28.14 -10.87
CA THR A 372 6.89 -28.01 -9.67
C THR A 372 8.33 -27.94 -10.12
N GLU A 373 8.95 -26.76 -10.11
CA GLU A 373 10.40 -26.64 -10.29
C GLU A 373 11.06 -26.66 -8.92
N THR A 374 11.88 -27.69 -8.69
CA THR A 374 12.69 -27.85 -7.49
C THR A 374 14.13 -27.52 -7.84
N GLU A 375 14.62 -26.36 -7.40
CA GLU A 375 16.05 -26.06 -7.48
C GLU A 375 16.74 -26.47 -6.17
N PRO A 376 17.82 -27.27 -6.22
CA PRO A 376 18.60 -27.60 -5.04
C PRO A 376 19.39 -26.38 -4.56
N LEU A 377 19.45 -26.16 -3.25
CA LEU A 377 20.36 -25.17 -2.66
C LEU A 377 21.81 -25.66 -2.81
N GLU A 378 22.69 -24.86 -3.41
CA GLU A 378 24.09 -25.25 -3.66
C GLU A 378 24.92 -25.23 -2.35
N LYS A 379 24.61 -24.29 -1.43
CA LYS A 379 25.21 -24.20 -0.08
C LYS A 379 24.20 -23.68 0.94
N THR A 380 24.14 -24.33 2.09
CA THR A 380 23.34 -23.92 3.26
C THR A 380 24.27 -23.67 4.44
N TYR A 381 24.00 -22.62 5.20
CA TYR A 381 24.74 -22.32 6.42
C TYR A 381 23.78 -22.26 7.62
N LEU A 382 24.16 -22.90 8.72
CA LEU A 382 23.53 -22.75 10.03
C LEU A 382 24.48 -21.94 10.92
N ASN A 383 24.05 -20.76 11.38
CA ASN A 383 24.86 -19.87 12.21
C ASN A 383 26.28 -19.59 11.65
N GLY A 384 26.43 -19.61 10.31
CA GLY A 384 27.70 -19.40 9.62
C GLY A 384 28.55 -20.65 9.35
N GLN A 385 28.16 -21.84 9.83
CA GLN A 385 28.81 -23.10 9.50
C GLN A 385 28.17 -23.75 8.26
N ALA A 386 29.00 -24.19 7.31
CA ALA A 386 28.54 -24.81 6.07
C ALA A 386 28.01 -26.23 6.31
N ILE A 387 26.86 -26.56 5.70
CA ILE A 387 26.26 -27.89 5.74
C ILE A 387 26.52 -28.57 4.40
N GLU A 388 27.16 -29.75 4.43
CA GLU A 388 27.80 -30.35 3.25
C GLU A 388 26.83 -30.98 2.23
N LYS A 389 25.56 -31.21 2.55
CA LYS A 389 24.60 -31.83 1.60
C LYS A 389 23.18 -31.25 1.67
N PRO A 390 22.46 -31.19 0.54
CA PRO A 390 21.01 -31.00 0.52
C PRO A 390 20.29 -32.20 1.17
N GLY A 391 19.46 -31.99 2.20
CA GLY A 391 18.58 -32.98 2.84
C GLY A 391 18.23 -32.63 4.30
N THR A 392 17.49 -33.51 4.97
CA THR A 392 17.34 -33.47 6.44
C THR A 392 18.70 -33.72 7.08
N PHE A 393 19.12 -32.85 7.99
CA PHE A 393 20.33 -33.05 8.77
C PHE A 393 20.05 -32.74 10.23
N GLU A 394 20.70 -33.47 11.12
CA GLU A 394 20.68 -33.19 12.55
C GLU A 394 21.84 -32.26 12.87
N ALA A 395 21.55 -31.11 13.49
CA ALA A 395 22.56 -30.23 14.04
C ALA A 395 22.42 -30.20 15.56
N ILE A 396 23.50 -30.59 16.26
CA ILE A 396 23.58 -30.51 17.71
C ILE A 396 24.29 -29.20 18.05
N GLU A 397 23.51 -28.18 18.39
CA GLU A 397 24.02 -26.88 18.82
C GLU A 397 23.88 -26.77 20.35
N ALA A 398 24.94 -26.31 21.01
CA ALA A 398 24.91 -26.09 22.45
C ALA A 398 24.04 -24.86 22.78
N LEU A 399 22.83 -25.10 23.23
CA LEU A 399 21.88 -24.06 23.62
C LEU A 399 22.30 -23.35 24.91
N LYS A 400 22.27 -22.02 24.92
CA LYS A 400 22.44 -21.24 26.15
C LYS A 400 21.10 -21.11 26.87
N GLU A 401 21.12 -20.94 28.19
CA GLU A 401 19.91 -20.60 28.93
C GLU A 401 19.36 -19.25 28.42
N GLY A 402 18.05 -19.17 28.17
CA GLY A 402 17.40 -18.01 27.56
C GLY A 402 17.10 -18.16 26.07
N ARG A 403 16.92 -17.01 25.39
CA ARG A 403 16.55 -16.95 23.97
C ARG A 403 17.74 -17.38 23.09
N ASN A 404 17.54 -18.43 22.32
CA ASN A 404 18.46 -18.87 21.26
C ASN A 404 17.81 -18.57 19.91
N VAL A 405 18.60 -18.04 18.97
CA VAL A 405 18.17 -17.76 17.60
C VAL A 405 19.00 -18.61 16.66
N PHE A 406 18.34 -19.45 15.88
CA PHE A 406 19.00 -20.23 14.83
C PHE A 406 18.75 -19.55 13.50
N GLN A 407 19.82 -19.08 12.85
CA GLN A 407 19.72 -18.45 11.54
C GLN A 407 20.22 -19.41 10.47
N VAL A 408 19.32 -19.78 9.55
CA VAL A 408 19.67 -20.58 8.38
C VAL A 408 19.67 -19.68 7.15
N VAL A 409 20.78 -19.68 6.41
CA VAL A 409 20.94 -18.90 5.17
C VAL A 409 21.22 -19.87 4.01
N GLY A 410 20.30 -19.88 3.03
CA GLY A 410 20.48 -20.61 1.77
C GLY A 410 20.93 -19.66 0.65
N PHE A 411 21.88 -20.10 -0.18
CA PHE A 411 22.33 -19.35 -1.36
C PHE A 411 21.89 -20.06 -2.64
N THR A 412 21.45 -19.29 -3.64
CA THR A 412 21.26 -19.78 -5.03
C THR A 412 22.28 -19.11 -5.95
N LYS A 413 22.58 -19.79 -7.07
CA LYS A 413 23.45 -19.28 -8.12
C LYS A 413 22.64 -19.12 -9.41
N PRO A 414 22.11 -17.92 -9.73
CA PRO A 414 21.69 -17.65 -11.09
C PRO A 414 22.95 -17.64 -11.96
N GLU A 415 22.85 -18.11 -13.20
CA GLU A 415 24.00 -18.35 -14.09
C GLU A 415 24.89 -17.13 -14.39
N GLU A 416 24.58 -15.91 -13.93
CA GLU A 416 25.50 -14.77 -13.98
C GLU A 416 25.43 -13.87 -12.73
N LYS A 417 26.55 -13.82 -11.99
CA LYS A 417 26.97 -12.89 -10.90
C LYS A 417 26.40 -13.08 -9.47
N ILE A 418 27.36 -13.03 -8.52
CA ILE A 418 27.33 -12.93 -7.03
C ILE A 418 26.24 -13.77 -6.32
N PRO A 419 26.59 -14.72 -5.44
CA PRO A 419 25.61 -15.51 -4.70
C PRO A 419 24.61 -14.60 -3.97
N SER A 420 23.32 -14.80 -4.24
CA SER A 420 22.24 -14.04 -3.62
C SER A 420 21.57 -14.88 -2.53
N VAL A 421 21.21 -14.25 -1.41
CA VAL A 421 20.52 -14.92 -0.30
C VAL A 421 19.13 -15.34 -0.76
N ALA A 422 18.91 -16.65 -0.92
CA ALA A 422 17.64 -17.24 -1.33
C ALA A 422 16.58 -17.10 -0.22
N GLY A 423 17.02 -17.13 1.04
CA GLY A 423 16.16 -16.89 2.19
C GLY A 423 16.92 -16.99 3.51
N THR A 424 16.37 -16.32 4.53
CA THR A 424 16.80 -16.43 5.92
C THR A 424 15.58 -16.89 6.72
N VAL A 425 15.72 -17.97 7.47
CA VAL A 425 14.69 -18.39 8.44
C VAL A 425 15.32 -18.43 9.81
N GLU A 426 14.60 -17.84 10.76
CA GLU A 426 14.96 -17.81 12.17
C GLU A 426 13.94 -18.65 12.95
N THR A 427 14.42 -19.61 13.75
CA THR A 427 13.60 -20.15 14.84
C THR A 427 14.15 -19.65 16.16
N ARG A 428 13.23 -19.43 17.10
CA ARG A 428 13.56 -18.98 18.44
C ARG A 428 13.22 -20.11 19.38
N VAL A 429 14.19 -20.43 20.21
CA VAL A 429 14.04 -21.47 21.20
C VAL A 429 14.40 -20.89 22.55
N LEU A 430 13.43 -20.93 23.47
CA LEU A 430 13.66 -20.53 24.84
C LEU A 430 14.07 -21.78 25.62
N ARG A 431 15.38 -21.93 25.84
CA ARG A 431 15.88 -22.93 26.76
C ARG A 431 15.71 -22.39 28.16
N ILE A 432 14.93 -23.08 28.97
CA ILE A 432 14.80 -22.79 30.40
C ILE A 432 15.28 -23.98 31.21
N THR A 433 15.66 -23.70 32.44
CA THR A 433 15.75 -24.71 33.47
C THR A 433 14.45 -24.68 34.26
N PRO A 434 13.47 -25.57 34.02
CA PRO A 434 12.25 -25.58 34.81
C PRO A 434 12.57 -25.93 36.26
N PHE A 435 11.76 -25.43 37.20
CA PHE A 435 11.89 -25.83 38.60
C PHE A 435 11.60 -27.33 38.74
N ALA A 436 12.21 -27.96 39.74
CA ALA A 436 12.11 -29.41 39.95
C ALA A 436 10.66 -29.91 40.13
N ASP A 437 9.76 -29.05 40.64
CA ASP A 437 8.35 -29.33 40.88
C ASP A 437 7.40 -28.78 39.81
N THR A 438 7.92 -28.16 38.74
CA THR A 438 7.15 -27.71 37.58
C THR A 438 7.81 -28.15 36.27
N PRO A 439 7.97 -29.48 36.04
CA PRO A 439 8.54 -30.00 34.80
C PRO A 439 7.70 -29.54 33.58
N LEU A 440 8.23 -29.70 32.35
CA LEU A 440 7.51 -29.28 31.13
C LEU A 440 6.12 -29.91 30.96
N SER A 441 5.88 -31.08 31.55
CA SER A 441 4.57 -31.74 31.57
C SER A 441 3.56 -31.10 32.54
N HIS A 442 4.02 -30.24 33.44
CA HIS A 442 3.15 -29.51 34.36
C HIS A 442 2.29 -28.51 33.58
N TRP A 443 0.98 -28.49 33.85
CA TRP A 443 -0.01 -27.71 33.10
C TRP A 443 0.30 -26.20 33.04
N ALA A 444 0.93 -25.66 34.10
CA ALA A 444 1.34 -24.25 34.20
C ALA A 444 2.83 -24.01 33.92
N SER A 445 3.58 -24.98 33.36
CA SER A 445 5.03 -24.86 33.19
C SER A 445 5.42 -23.64 32.35
N GLU A 446 4.75 -23.42 31.22
CA GLU A 446 5.00 -22.29 30.33
C GLU A 446 4.68 -20.92 30.98
N PRO A 447 3.48 -20.68 31.54
CA PRO A 447 3.16 -19.44 32.24
C PRO A 447 4.12 -19.13 33.40
N ILE A 448 4.45 -20.13 34.21
CA ILE A 448 5.38 -19.97 35.34
C ILE A 448 6.75 -19.55 34.80
N SER A 449 7.24 -20.23 33.78
CA SER A 449 8.56 -19.97 33.24
C SER A 449 8.67 -18.60 32.59
N LEU A 450 7.69 -18.20 31.77
CA LEU A 450 7.71 -16.91 31.11
C LEU A 450 7.54 -15.74 32.09
N THR A 451 6.71 -15.90 33.13
CA THR A 451 6.59 -14.88 34.17
C THR A 451 7.84 -14.77 35.05
N VAL A 452 8.59 -15.86 35.25
CA VAL A 452 9.92 -15.83 35.89
C VAL A 452 10.95 -15.15 34.99
N VAL A 453 10.99 -15.51 33.70
CA VAL A 453 11.89 -14.89 32.71
C VAL A 453 11.65 -13.39 32.62
N LEU A 454 10.40 -12.94 32.63
CA LEU A 454 10.05 -11.52 32.67
C LEU A 454 10.33 -10.84 34.03
N GLY A 455 10.85 -11.56 35.02
CA GLY A 455 11.21 -11.03 36.35
C GLY A 455 10.01 -10.74 37.25
N LEU A 456 8.79 -11.18 36.86
CA LEU A 456 7.54 -10.87 37.56
C LEU A 456 7.36 -11.69 38.83
N VAL A 457 7.82 -12.94 38.80
CA VAL A 457 7.77 -13.89 39.91
C VAL A 457 9.12 -14.60 40.03
N SER A 458 9.38 -15.20 41.19
CA SER A 458 10.60 -15.97 41.45
C SER A 458 10.26 -17.26 42.19
N GLY A 459 11.08 -18.28 41.98
CA GLY A 459 11.05 -19.53 42.74
C GLY A 459 11.77 -19.40 44.09
N TYR A 460 11.97 -20.55 44.74
CA TYR A 460 12.66 -20.67 46.02
C TYR A 460 14.13 -21.09 45.83
N PRO A 461 15.01 -20.80 46.82
CA PRO A 461 16.44 -21.12 46.73
C PRO A 461 16.77 -22.60 46.50
N ASN A 462 15.85 -23.50 46.80
CA ASN A 462 15.99 -24.96 46.64
C ASN A 462 15.54 -25.46 45.25
N ASN A 463 15.49 -24.61 44.23
CA ASN A 463 15.05 -24.93 42.88
C ASN A 463 13.59 -25.46 42.78
N THR A 464 12.69 -24.92 43.61
CA THR A 464 11.25 -25.22 43.54
C THR A 464 10.44 -23.95 43.28
N PHE A 465 9.29 -24.06 42.62
CA PHE A 465 8.33 -22.98 42.44
C PHE A 465 7.18 -23.02 43.45
N LYS A 466 6.86 -24.21 43.94
CA LYS A 466 5.69 -24.56 44.75
C LYS A 466 4.37 -24.15 44.06
N PRO A 467 4.06 -24.74 42.89
CA PRO A 467 2.93 -24.31 42.04
C PRO A 467 1.59 -24.35 42.76
N GLU A 468 1.36 -25.39 43.57
CA GLU A 468 0.11 -25.61 44.31
C GLU A 468 0.04 -24.86 45.65
N LYS A 469 1.11 -24.17 46.07
CA LYS A 469 1.07 -23.33 47.27
C LYS A 469 0.15 -22.14 46.99
N GLY A 470 -0.79 -21.90 47.90
CA GLY A 470 -1.64 -20.71 47.86
C GLY A 470 -0.81 -19.43 47.85
N ILE A 471 -1.12 -18.52 46.92
CA ILE A 471 -0.47 -17.22 46.81
C ILE A 471 -1.01 -16.27 47.88
N THR A 472 -0.09 -15.57 48.54
CA THR A 472 -0.45 -14.53 49.52
C THR A 472 -0.82 -13.23 48.83
N ARG A 473 -1.56 -12.36 49.54
CA ARG A 473 -1.92 -11.01 49.06
C ARG A 473 -0.69 -10.19 48.66
N ALA A 474 0.37 -10.22 49.46
CA ALA A 474 1.61 -9.51 49.17
C ALA A 474 2.33 -10.05 47.92
N GLU A 475 2.38 -11.38 47.75
CA GLU A 475 2.97 -12.01 46.58
C GLU A 475 2.22 -11.64 45.29
N LEU A 476 0.88 -11.71 45.29
CA LEU A 476 0.09 -11.38 44.11
C LEU A 476 0.26 -9.90 43.72
N VAL A 477 0.19 -8.98 44.67
CA VAL A 477 0.34 -7.54 44.38
C VAL A 477 1.73 -7.21 43.88
N THR A 478 2.76 -7.82 44.45
CA THR A 478 4.14 -7.61 43.98
C THR A 478 4.29 -8.04 42.52
N LEU A 479 3.72 -9.17 42.16
CA LEU A 479 3.71 -9.67 40.78
C LEU A 479 3.00 -8.69 39.82
N LEU A 480 1.87 -8.10 40.22
CA LEU A 480 1.15 -7.10 39.41
C LEU A 480 1.90 -5.77 39.27
N VAL A 481 2.53 -5.28 40.33
CA VAL A 481 3.26 -4.01 40.27
C VAL A 481 4.55 -4.19 39.45
N LYS A 482 5.24 -5.33 39.59
CA LYS A 482 6.38 -5.66 38.73
C LYS A 482 5.99 -5.72 37.26
N SER A 483 4.79 -6.22 36.93
CA SER A 483 4.35 -6.31 35.54
C SER A 483 4.07 -4.96 34.89
N LEU A 484 3.98 -3.87 35.66
CA LEU A 484 3.91 -2.51 35.12
C LEU A 484 5.27 -2.00 34.59
N GLY A 485 6.39 -2.62 34.99
CA GLY A 485 7.72 -2.25 34.52
C GLY A 485 8.18 -0.86 34.98
N LEU A 486 7.73 -0.44 36.16
CA LEU A 486 8.06 0.88 36.74
C LEU A 486 9.58 1.02 36.97
N GLN A 487 10.09 2.24 36.76
CA GLN A 487 11.43 2.62 37.17
C GLN A 487 11.57 2.52 38.70
N SER A 488 12.73 2.06 39.18
CA SER A 488 13.01 1.84 40.61
C SER A 488 12.75 3.08 41.46
N GLU A 489 13.07 4.26 40.91
CA GLU A 489 12.93 5.57 41.53
C GLU A 489 11.47 5.91 41.83
N ILE A 490 10.55 5.53 40.92
CA ILE A 490 9.11 5.71 41.12
C ILE A 490 8.65 4.84 42.27
N LEU A 491 9.10 3.58 42.34
CA LEU A 491 8.71 2.66 43.41
C LEU A 491 9.32 3.06 44.77
N ASP A 492 10.54 3.60 44.76
CA ASP A 492 11.24 4.07 45.95
C ASP A 492 10.61 5.29 46.59
N ALA A 493 9.85 6.08 45.82
CA ALA A 493 9.05 7.19 46.34
C ALA A 493 7.84 6.74 47.20
N TYR A 494 7.44 5.46 47.16
CA TYR A 494 6.31 4.93 47.93
C TYR A 494 6.78 4.20 49.20
N SER A 495 6.22 4.57 50.36
CA SER A 495 6.37 3.85 51.63
C SER A 495 5.00 3.42 52.16
N ALA A 496 4.72 2.10 52.24
CA ALA A 496 3.43 1.60 52.77
C ALA A 496 3.27 1.76 54.28
N SER A 497 4.29 2.21 55.01
CA SER A 497 4.22 2.34 56.47
C SER A 497 3.11 3.26 56.96
N GLU A 498 2.56 4.11 56.08
CA GLU A 498 1.48 5.05 56.40
C GLU A 498 0.08 4.56 55.97
N ALA A 499 -0.03 3.55 55.10
CA ALA A 499 -1.32 3.14 54.52
C ALA A 499 -2.02 2.02 55.31
N PHE A 500 -1.28 1.10 55.93
CA PHE A 500 -1.83 -0.06 56.64
C PHE A 500 -1.07 -0.36 57.94
N LYS A 501 -1.79 -0.69 59.02
CA LYS A 501 -1.22 -0.85 60.37
C LYS A 501 -0.24 -2.04 60.48
N ASP A 502 -0.53 -3.10 59.73
CA ASP A 502 0.19 -4.37 59.72
C ASP A 502 1.32 -4.46 58.67
N VAL A 503 1.51 -3.42 57.84
CA VAL A 503 2.60 -3.35 56.85
C VAL A 503 3.71 -2.43 57.35
N LYS A 504 4.73 -3.01 57.98
CA LYS A 504 5.91 -2.26 58.44
C LYS A 504 6.79 -1.84 57.27
N GLN A 505 7.52 -0.72 57.41
CA GLN A 505 8.41 -0.19 56.37
C GLN A 505 9.46 -1.19 55.89
N LYS A 506 9.96 -2.06 56.78
CA LYS A 506 10.93 -3.13 56.47
C LYS A 506 10.31 -4.35 55.79
N ASN A 507 8.98 -4.39 55.59
CA ASN A 507 8.34 -5.48 54.86
C ASN A 507 8.77 -5.42 53.39
N TRP A 508 9.24 -6.54 52.85
CA TRP A 508 9.70 -6.66 51.46
C TRP A 508 8.63 -6.25 50.43
N ALA A 509 7.35 -6.41 50.76
CA ALA A 509 6.23 -6.06 49.89
C ALA A 509 5.71 -4.64 50.10
N ALA A 510 6.25 -3.87 51.07
CA ALA A 510 5.69 -2.58 51.48
C ALA A 510 5.49 -1.64 50.29
N LYS A 511 6.52 -1.39 49.48
CA LYS A 511 6.44 -0.45 48.35
C LYS A 511 5.41 -0.88 47.30
N TYR A 512 5.37 -2.18 47.00
CA TYR A 512 4.41 -2.74 46.05
C TYR A 512 2.96 -2.64 46.56
N ILE A 513 2.75 -2.88 47.86
CA ILE A 513 1.43 -2.74 48.49
C ILE A 513 0.97 -1.28 48.45
N ALA A 514 1.84 -0.32 48.81
CA ALA A 514 1.53 1.10 48.73
C ALA A 514 1.11 1.51 47.32
N TYR A 515 1.93 1.16 46.33
CA TYR A 515 1.69 1.53 44.95
C TYR A 515 0.40 0.87 44.42
N GLY A 516 0.26 -0.45 44.58
CA GLY A 516 -0.91 -1.21 44.12
C GLY A 516 -2.21 -0.75 44.76
N SER A 517 -2.16 -0.25 46.00
CA SER A 517 -3.31 0.39 46.64
C SER A 517 -3.59 1.79 46.14
N SER A 518 -2.57 2.60 45.84
CA SER A 518 -2.76 3.95 45.29
C SER A 518 -3.49 3.95 43.95
N ILE A 519 -3.25 2.92 43.12
CA ILE A 519 -3.91 2.72 41.82
C ILE A 519 -5.14 1.80 41.90
N LYS A 520 -5.60 1.46 43.11
CA LYS A 520 -6.83 0.70 43.38
C LYS A 520 -6.90 -0.72 42.81
N TYR A 521 -5.77 -1.36 42.48
CA TYR A 521 -5.76 -2.78 42.15
C TYR A 521 -6.07 -3.65 43.38
N VAL A 522 -5.62 -3.21 44.55
CA VAL A 522 -5.93 -3.82 45.84
C VAL A 522 -6.34 -2.78 46.88
N THR A 523 -7.22 -3.18 47.79
CA THR A 523 -7.65 -2.36 48.93
C THR A 523 -7.34 -3.10 50.24
N GLY A 524 -7.15 -2.33 51.32
CA GLY A 524 -7.10 -2.88 52.66
C GLY A 524 -8.47 -3.30 53.17
N TYR A 525 -8.46 -3.93 54.34
CA TYR A 525 -9.65 -4.32 55.07
C TYR A 525 -10.17 -3.16 55.93
N ALA A 526 -11.43 -3.24 56.35
CA ALA A 526 -12.08 -2.19 57.14
C ALA A 526 -11.44 -1.95 58.52
N ASP A 527 -10.69 -2.94 59.03
CA ASP A 527 -9.91 -2.86 60.27
C ASP A 527 -8.63 -1.99 60.14
N GLY A 528 -8.27 -1.60 58.91
CA GLY A 528 -7.07 -0.83 58.58
C GLY A 528 -5.84 -1.70 58.29
N ASP A 529 -6.02 -3.03 58.21
CA ASP A 529 -4.96 -3.97 57.86
C ASP A 529 -4.97 -4.31 56.36
N PHE A 530 -3.82 -4.67 55.82
CA PHE A 530 -3.70 -5.22 54.47
C PHE A 530 -3.71 -6.76 54.45
N LYS A 531 -3.23 -7.39 55.53
CA LYS A 531 -3.03 -8.82 55.73
C LYS A 531 -2.09 -9.42 54.67
N PRO A 532 -0.82 -8.96 54.60
CA PRO A 532 0.10 -9.29 53.51
C PRO A 532 0.35 -10.80 53.34
N ASN A 533 0.39 -11.54 54.45
CA ASN A 533 0.64 -12.98 54.45
C ASN A 533 -0.62 -13.85 54.33
N LYS A 534 -1.82 -13.24 54.23
CA LYS A 534 -3.06 -13.99 54.05
C LYS A 534 -3.04 -14.64 52.66
N VAL A 535 -3.23 -15.96 52.63
CA VAL A 535 -3.47 -16.71 51.39
C VAL A 535 -4.81 -16.30 50.81
N LEU A 536 -4.82 -15.96 49.53
CA LEU A 536 -6.03 -15.62 48.79
C LEU A 536 -6.80 -16.88 48.43
N ASN A 537 -8.14 -16.82 48.52
CA ASN A 537 -8.96 -17.80 47.83
C ASN A 537 -9.08 -17.45 46.34
N ARG A 538 -9.53 -18.40 45.51
CA ARG A 538 -9.61 -18.24 44.05
C ARG A 538 -10.48 -17.07 43.64
N ALA A 539 -11.62 -16.84 44.32
CA ALA A 539 -12.47 -15.68 44.05
C ALA A 539 -11.75 -14.35 44.29
N GLU A 540 -11.04 -14.22 45.41
CA GLU A 540 -10.27 -13.01 45.74
C GLU A 540 -9.11 -12.78 44.76
N GLY A 541 -8.37 -13.84 44.42
CA GLY A 541 -7.24 -13.77 43.49
C GLY A 541 -7.65 -13.37 42.08
N VAL A 542 -8.68 -14.02 41.52
CA VAL A 542 -9.23 -13.70 40.20
C VAL A 542 -9.81 -12.29 40.19
N ALA A 543 -10.50 -11.85 41.24
CA ALA A 543 -11.03 -10.49 41.31
C ALA A 543 -9.93 -9.42 41.25
N ILE A 544 -8.78 -9.64 41.89
CA ILE A 544 -7.65 -8.72 41.83
C ILE A 544 -7.05 -8.69 40.40
N LEU A 545 -6.85 -9.85 39.78
CA LEU A 545 -6.31 -9.95 38.41
C LEU A 545 -7.27 -9.38 37.35
N ALA A 546 -8.57 -9.57 37.53
CA ALA A 546 -9.59 -8.98 36.67
C ALA A 546 -9.59 -7.45 36.77
N ARG A 547 -9.50 -6.87 37.98
CA ARG A 547 -9.34 -5.41 38.15
C ARG A 547 -8.07 -4.89 37.49
N TYR A 548 -6.96 -5.60 37.64
CA TYR A 548 -5.70 -5.27 36.95
C TYR A 548 -5.89 -5.23 35.42
N ALA A 549 -6.60 -6.22 34.87
CA ALA A 549 -6.92 -6.28 33.45
C ALA A 549 -8.04 -5.32 32.99
N GLY A 550 -8.60 -4.49 33.88
CA GLY A 550 -9.70 -3.59 33.56
C GLY A 550 -11.04 -4.30 33.30
N LEU A 551 -11.22 -5.50 33.85
CA LEU A 551 -12.38 -6.36 33.67
C LEU A 551 -13.32 -6.28 34.88
N GLU A 552 -14.38 -5.47 34.77
CA GLU A 552 -15.50 -5.43 35.73
C GLU A 552 -16.82 -5.23 34.98
N ASP A 553 -17.81 -6.08 35.28
CA ASP A 553 -19.16 -6.01 34.72
C ASP A 553 -20.21 -6.20 35.82
N LEU A 554 -20.90 -5.12 36.19
CA LEU A 554 -21.93 -5.16 37.24
C LEU A 554 -23.18 -5.96 36.82
N SER A 555 -23.33 -6.28 35.54
CA SER A 555 -24.43 -7.07 35.00
C SER A 555 -24.12 -8.57 34.87
N ALA A 556 -22.97 -9.01 35.38
CA ALA A 556 -22.55 -10.39 35.32
C ALA A 556 -23.54 -11.35 36.03
N GLY A 557 -23.88 -12.44 35.35
CA GLY A 557 -24.63 -13.58 35.88
C GLY A 557 -23.73 -14.58 36.62
N SER A 558 -24.12 -15.86 36.63
CA SER A 558 -23.29 -16.93 37.21
C SER A 558 -22.49 -17.66 36.11
N PRO A 559 -21.17 -17.40 35.98
CA PRO A 559 -20.36 -17.97 34.91
C PRO A 559 -19.97 -19.43 35.13
N PHE A 560 -20.15 -19.97 36.34
CA PHE A 560 -19.81 -21.36 36.69
C PHE A 560 -20.95 -22.01 37.50
N PRO A 561 -21.18 -23.33 37.37
CA PRO A 561 -22.31 -24.00 38.01
C PRO A 561 -22.33 -23.93 39.55
N ASP A 562 -21.17 -23.84 40.18
CA ASP A 562 -20.98 -23.82 41.64
C ASP A 562 -21.07 -22.40 42.25
N LEU A 563 -21.30 -21.37 41.43
CA LEU A 563 -21.44 -19.99 41.88
C LEU A 563 -22.92 -19.61 42.00
N LYS A 564 -23.27 -18.99 43.14
CA LYS A 564 -24.57 -18.33 43.30
C LYS A 564 -24.66 -17.14 42.35
N THR A 565 -25.86 -16.81 41.87
CA THR A 565 -26.10 -15.69 40.95
C THR A 565 -25.72 -14.34 41.55
N ASP A 566 -25.91 -14.16 42.85
CA ASP A 566 -25.58 -12.96 43.61
C ASP A 566 -24.17 -12.97 44.22
N PHE A 567 -23.32 -13.93 43.83
CA PHE A 567 -21.96 -14.02 44.37
C PHE A 567 -21.15 -12.78 44.01
N TRP A 568 -20.61 -12.09 45.03
CA TRP A 568 -19.99 -10.77 44.91
C TRP A 568 -18.88 -10.67 43.86
N ALA A 569 -18.19 -11.77 43.57
CA ALA A 569 -17.08 -11.82 42.62
C ALA A 569 -17.52 -12.11 41.18
N ASN A 570 -18.80 -12.43 40.92
CA ASN A 570 -19.30 -12.70 39.56
C ASN A 570 -18.99 -11.54 38.59
N LYS A 571 -19.10 -10.30 39.08
CA LYS A 571 -18.73 -9.09 38.33
C LYS A 571 -17.28 -9.02 37.84
N TYR A 572 -16.41 -9.88 38.37
CA TYR A 572 -15.02 -10.03 37.94
C TYR A 572 -14.76 -11.38 37.25
N ILE A 573 -15.37 -12.46 37.77
CA ILE A 573 -15.15 -13.83 37.28
C ILE A 573 -15.72 -14.01 35.87
N GLU A 574 -16.92 -13.50 35.59
CA GLU A 574 -17.53 -13.63 34.26
C GLU A 574 -16.73 -12.92 33.16
N PRO A 575 -16.37 -11.63 33.29
CA PRO A 575 -15.57 -10.97 32.26
C PRO A 575 -14.16 -11.58 32.14
N ALA A 576 -13.55 -12.05 33.25
CA ALA A 576 -12.28 -12.78 33.18
C ALA A 576 -12.40 -14.11 32.40
N LYS A 577 -13.53 -14.84 32.57
CA LYS A 577 -13.83 -16.05 31.78
C LYS A 577 -14.02 -15.72 30.30
N LYS A 578 -14.82 -14.69 29.98
CA LYS A 578 -15.07 -14.24 28.59
C LYS A 578 -13.78 -13.78 27.89
N ALA A 579 -12.86 -13.16 28.63
CA ALA A 579 -11.54 -12.76 28.14
C ALA A 579 -10.54 -13.93 28.00
N GLY A 580 -10.93 -15.15 28.37
CA GLY A 580 -10.08 -16.34 28.26
C GLY A 580 -9.05 -16.49 29.39
N LEU A 581 -9.07 -15.63 30.41
CA LEU A 581 -8.11 -15.70 31.53
C LEU A 581 -8.29 -16.96 32.38
N LEU A 582 -9.48 -17.56 32.33
CA LEU A 582 -9.86 -18.74 33.13
C LEU A 582 -9.96 -20.03 32.29
N ASN A 583 -9.31 -20.10 31.12
CA ASN A 583 -9.39 -21.25 30.23
C ASN A 583 -8.85 -22.56 30.85
N TYR A 584 -7.94 -22.48 31.82
CA TYR A 584 -7.46 -23.64 32.57
C TYR A 584 -8.57 -24.33 33.42
N LEU A 585 -9.70 -23.64 33.62
CA LEU A 585 -10.92 -24.13 34.26
C LEU A 585 -11.99 -24.57 33.25
N ALA A 586 -11.69 -24.68 31.96
CA ALA A 586 -12.65 -25.14 30.96
C ALA A 586 -13.19 -26.53 31.34
N GLY A 587 -14.52 -26.64 31.44
CA GLY A 587 -15.21 -27.87 31.86
C GLY A 587 -15.11 -28.21 33.35
N LYS A 588 -14.56 -27.33 34.20
CA LYS A 588 -14.42 -27.52 35.66
C LYS A 588 -15.29 -26.52 36.43
N GLU A 589 -15.57 -26.84 37.68
CA GLU A 589 -16.12 -25.90 38.67
C GLU A 589 -15.13 -24.79 39.01
N PHE A 590 -15.61 -23.62 39.42
CA PHE A 590 -14.75 -22.53 39.84
C PHE A 590 -14.16 -22.76 41.22
N LYS A 591 -14.92 -23.32 42.16
CA LYS A 591 -14.61 -23.53 43.57
C LYS A 591 -14.05 -22.27 44.25
N PRO A 592 -14.89 -21.26 44.53
CA PRO A 592 -14.46 -19.91 44.91
C PRO A 592 -13.66 -19.82 46.22
N SER A 593 -13.84 -20.80 47.12
CA SER A 593 -13.22 -20.82 48.45
C SER A 593 -11.89 -21.58 48.49
N GLU A 594 -11.51 -22.29 47.43
CA GLU A 594 -10.20 -22.97 47.40
C GLU A 594 -9.05 -21.93 47.38
N PRO A 595 -7.89 -22.26 47.97
CA PRO A 595 -6.70 -21.42 47.86
C PRO A 595 -6.35 -21.16 46.39
N PHE A 596 -6.10 -19.89 46.05
CA PHE A 596 -5.61 -19.52 44.73
C PHE A 596 -4.12 -19.84 44.64
N SER A 597 -3.74 -20.78 43.79
CA SER A 597 -2.36 -21.26 43.75
C SER A 597 -1.43 -20.29 43.02
N ARG A 598 -0.13 -20.39 43.28
CA ARG A 598 0.90 -19.63 42.55
C ARG A 598 0.87 -19.94 41.05
N ALA A 599 0.60 -21.20 40.68
CA ALA A 599 0.45 -21.60 39.29
C ALA A 599 -0.76 -20.93 38.63
N GLU A 600 -1.91 -20.91 39.31
CA GLU A 600 -3.11 -20.22 38.80
C GLU A 600 -2.90 -18.71 38.65
N ALA A 601 -2.21 -18.07 39.60
CA ALA A 601 -1.86 -16.66 39.50
C ALA A 601 -0.99 -16.36 38.28
N CYS A 602 -0.01 -17.22 37.97
CA CYS A 602 0.84 -17.06 36.79
C CYS A 602 0.08 -17.32 35.49
N GLU A 603 -0.77 -18.35 35.42
CA GLU A 603 -1.60 -18.62 34.24
C GLU A 603 -2.55 -17.45 33.94
N VAL A 604 -3.29 -16.98 34.95
CA VAL A 604 -4.25 -15.88 34.77
C VAL A 604 -3.53 -14.59 34.37
N LEU A 605 -2.40 -14.26 35.01
CA LEU A 605 -1.58 -13.10 34.62
C LEU A 605 -1.04 -13.24 33.20
N TYR A 606 -0.49 -14.40 32.86
CA TYR A 606 0.09 -14.69 31.55
C TYR A 606 -0.91 -14.43 30.43
N ARG A 607 -2.19 -14.76 30.63
CA ARG A 607 -3.27 -14.54 29.66
C ARG A 607 -3.68 -13.08 29.49
N VAL A 608 -3.25 -12.16 30.37
CA VAL A 608 -3.59 -10.73 30.24
C VAL A 608 -2.92 -10.16 28.98
N PRO A 609 -3.65 -9.44 28.11
CA PRO A 609 -3.12 -8.96 26.82
C PRO A 609 -1.83 -8.14 26.93
N ASP A 610 -1.69 -7.30 27.95
CA ASP A 610 -0.47 -6.51 28.13
C ASP A 610 0.74 -7.36 28.55
N ILE A 611 0.51 -8.49 29.21
CA ILE A 611 1.55 -9.47 29.53
C ILE A 611 1.94 -10.25 28.28
N GLN A 612 0.97 -10.67 27.46
CA GLN A 612 1.25 -11.30 26.16
C GLN A 612 2.10 -10.41 25.26
N LYS A 613 1.86 -9.10 25.22
CA LYS A 613 2.72 -8.15 24.50
C LYS A 613 4.17 -8.16 25.00
N LYS A 614 4.37 -8.24 26.32
CA LYS A 614 5.73 -8.34 26.90
C LYS A 614 6.41 -9.67 26.59
N VAL A 615 5.64 -10.75 26.58
CA VAL A 615 6.11 -12.08 26.12
C VAL A 615 6.54 -12.01 24.65
N ASP A 616 5.71 -11.42 23.78
CA ASP A 616 6.02 -11.24 22.36
C ASP A 616 7.26 -10.36 22.15
N GLU A 617 7.40 -9.27 22.92
CA GLU A 617 8.57 -8.39 22.88
C GLU A 617 9.84 -9.12 23.31
N PHE A 618 9.77 -9.90 24.39
CA PHE A 618 10.87 -10.75 24.85
C PHE A 618 11.26 -11.78 23.79
N TRP A 619 10.28 -12.46 23.17
CA TRP A 619 10.56 -13.39 22.07
C TRP A 619 11.26 -12.69 20.90
N ASN A 620 10.82 -11.49 20.53
CA ASN A 620 11.37 -10.77 19.40
C ASN A 620 12.78 -10.21 19.66
N THR A 621 13.03 -9.65 20.84
CA THR A 621 14.23 -8.87 21.15
C THR A 621 15.25 -9.64 22.00
N GLY A 622 14.81 -10.60 22.81
CA GLY A 622 15.61 -11.22 23.88
C GLY A 622 15.86 -10.30 25.07
N VAL A 623 15.33 -9.07 25.04
CA VAL A 623 15.48 -8.08 26.10
C VAL A 623 14.18 -8.06 26.90
N ILE A 624 14.30 -8.10 28.22
CA ILE A 624 13.18 -7.80 29.12
C ILE A 624 13.09 -6.27 29.15
N SER A 625 12.14 -5.68 28.42
CA SER A 625 11.98 -4.23 28.43
C SER A 625 11.57 -3.76 29.83
N ALA A 626 12.41 -2.95 30.46
CA ALA A 626 11.91 -2.01 31.46
C ALA A 626 11.00 -1.05 30.69
N ALA A 627 9.74 -0.95 31.08
CA ALA A 627 8.78 -0.11 30.36
C ALA A 627 9.31 1.33 30.31
N ARG A 628 9.14 1.98 29.16
CA ARG A 628 9.53 3.38 28.92
C ARG A 628 8.90 4.35 29.90
#